data_AF-A0A938KHM5-F1
#
_entry.id   AF-A0A938KHM5-F1
#
_cell.length_a   1.000
_cell.length_b   1.000
_cell.length_c   1.000
_cell.angle_alpha   90.00
_cell.angle_beta   90.00
_cell.angle_gamma   90.00
#
_symmetry.space_group_name_H-M   'P 1'
#
loop_
_entity.id
_entity.type
_entity.pdbx_description
1 polymer ?
#
loop_
_entity_poly.entity_id
_entity_poly.type
_entity_poly.pdbx_seq_one_letter_code
_entity_poly.pdbx_strand_id
1 'polypeptide(L)'
;MEALLQPKRVRVHFDESHSESWSICRARAKAISPSYPEYSSYQEAANLLTAREFDVHRVRSGQLTDPVLSQTDILVLVHPCDPKWERTLPGGSPRLSAEEIAAIHHFVELGGSLLVISEYEHDKYCDNLNELLAPYGIRFENGTVLDRVRCESSNPAWVLSEVCDNPIGQRIGRGTRDVCFYQTGWCAVQSRALPALTASAHATPSGACLVAACDTGAGRVVAVADSLLFGDDHIHRKHHEGLWLNLFYWLSVPAFRREGGGRPPAQSVGLPAWRELKEQVNALRSLQKPDGSVSVESHASAAALCGRIASSIERLAGFFTWQETYLARLTQDFADWSKQGFGKPDFHRSLESFEPQRNRRDGLEQLVVFPLYTPNASLDTRFEALVMRCPWPEWLAELERTLYRNEQFAPGHLEDSTDGYGSDCAVLFPETVSAGAKPGHSFATIFCNREARRLQDCARQCCELTGLVLPPEHEPLLHSLPLLEDTVALWDLIHDRSHSLGELPFDPFMIRQRAPFWMYAIEELRVDLRSLMEARKR
;
A
#
# COMPACT_ATOMS: atom_id res chain seq x y z
N MET A 1 -15.31 -22.00 -4.54
CA MET A 1 -14.67 -20.67 -4.49
C MET A 1 -13.66 -20.76 -3.37
N GLU A 2 -12.40 -21.04 -3.69
CA GLU A 2 -11.33 -20.65 -2.76
C GLU A 2 -11.53 -19.16 -2.54
N ALA A 3 -11.68 -18.74 -1.28
CA ALA A 3 -11.61 -17.32 -0.97
C ALA A 3 -10.30 -16.83 -1.62
N LEU A 4 -10.35 -15.76 -2.41
CA LEU A 4 -9.12 -15.09 -2.84
C LEU A 4 -8.33 -14.86 -1.57
N LEU A 5 -7.27 -15.64 -1.37
CA LEU A 5 -6.53 -15.64 -0.12
C LEU A 5 -5.97 -14.23 0.02
N GLN A 6 -6.25 -13.57 1.15
CA GLN A 6 -5.68 -12.27 1.44
C GLN A 6 -4.15 -12.38 1.28
N PRO A 7 -3.53 -11.58 0.41
CA PRO A 7 -2.11 -11.71 0.14
C PRO A 7 -1.32 -11.44 1.42
N LYS A 8 -0.39 -12.34 1.73
CA LYS A 8 0.56 -12.17 2.82
C LYS A 8 1.68 -11.25 2.35
N ARG A 9 1.78 -10.07 2.95
CA ARG A 9 2.71 -8.99 2.56
C ARG A 9 3.85 -8.78 3.54
N VAL A 10 3.67 -9.16 4.81
CA VAL A 10 4.63 -8.86 5.87
C VAL A 10 5.10 -10.15 6.54
N ARG A 11 6.39 -10.46 6.47
CA ARG A 11 6.97 -11.64 7.10
C ARG A 11 7.40 -11.31 8.53
N VAL A 12 6.73 -11.93 9.49
CA VAL A 12 6.99 -11.78 10.92
C VAL A 12 7.73 -13.00 11.42
N HIS A 13 8.91 -12.81 12.01
CA HIS A 13 9.67 -13.89 12.62
C HIS A 13 9.69 -13.72 14.14
N PHE A 14 9.09 -14.70 14.83
CA PHE A 14 9.21 -14.83 16.28
C PHE A 14 10.44 -15.65 16.60
N ASP A 15 11.30 -15.09 17.42
CA ASP A 15 12.43 -15.81 17.97
C ASP A 15 11.95 -16.83 19.00
N GLU A 16 12.47 -18.05 18.88
CA GLU A 16 12.25 -19.19 19.76
C GLU A 16 13.56 -20.00 19.96
N SER A 17 14.72 -19.36 19.72
CA SER A 17 16.06 -19.95 19.84
C SER A 17 16.87 -19.42 21.03
N HIS A 18 16.43 -18.37 21.72
CA HIS A 18 17.17 -17.70 22.80
C HIS A 18 16.56 -17.94 24.20
N SER A 19 16.01 -19.13 24.44
CA SER A 19 15.41 -19.49 25.75
C SER A 19 14.23 -18.59 26.12
N GLU A 20 13.38 -18.30 25.15
CA GLU A 20 12.12 -17.59 25.37
C GLU A 20 11.25 -18.41 26.34
N SER A 21 10.60 -17.72 27.28
CA SER A 21 9.58 -18.33 28.16
C SER A 21 8.18 -18.36 27.52
N TRP A 22 8.09 -17.93 26.27
CA TRP A 22 6.86 -17.92 25.46
C TRP A 22 7.06 -18.61 24.11
N SER A 23 5.97 -19.11 23.53
CA SER A 23 5.98 -19.63 22.16
C SER A 23 4.67 -19.32 21.46
N ILE A 24 4.73 -19.00 20.15
CA ILE A 24 3.54 -18.89 19.30
C ILE A 24 3.00 -20.28 18.88
N CYS A 25 3.52 -21.35 19.47
CA CYS A 25 3.10 -22.72 19.22
C CYS A 25 2.75 -23.41 20.53
N ARG A 26 1.45 -23.67 20.75
CA ARG A 26 0.95 -24.33 21.96
C ARG A 26 1.64 -25.67 22.26
N ALA A 27 2.04 -26.42 21.23
CA ALA A 27 2.79 -27.67 21.43
C ALA A 27 4.18 -27.44 22.06
N ARG A 28 4.86 -26.33 21.74
CA ARG A 28 6.12 -25.93 22.38
C ARG A 28 5.88 -25.25 23.72
N ALA A 29 4.84 -24.44 23.85
CA ALA A 29 4.42 -23.88 25.14
C ALA A 29 4.15 -24.98 26.18
N LYS A 30 3.66 -26.16 25.76
CA LYS A 30 3.52 -27.34 26.63
C LYS A 30 4.84 -27.89 27.16
N ALA A 31 5.97 -27.67 26.49
CA ALA A 31 7.28 -28.03 27.03
C ALA A 31 7.70 -27.09 28.19
N ILE A 32 7.22 -25.84 28.16
CA ILE A 32 7.44 -24.82 29.19
C ILE A 32 6.50 -25.08 30.38
N SER A 33 5.19 -25.17 30.10
CA SER A 33 4.13 -25.40 31.09
C SER A 33 3.29 -26.65 30.72
N PRO A 34 3.70 -27.86 31.14
CA PRO A 34 3.05 -29.11 30.73
C PRO A 34 1.59 -29.27 31.13
N SER A 35 1.21 -28.73 32.30
CA SER A 35 -0.15 -28.80 32.83
C SER A 35 -1.04 -27.65 32.39
N TYR A 36 -0.46 -26.54 31.94
CA TYR A 36 -1.21 -25.35 31.52
C TYR A 36 -0.46 -24.57 30.42
N PRO A 37 -0.45 -25.07 29.17
CA PRO A 37 0.33 -24.48 28.08
C PRO A 37 -0.09 -23.04 27.72
N GLU A 38 -1.34 -22.67 27.95
CA GLU A 38 -1.90 -21.34 27.66
C GLU A 38 -1.13 -20.23 28.39
N TYR A 39 -0.60 -20.54 29.58
CA TYR A 39 0.23 -19.64 30.38
C TYR A 39 1.53 -19.19 29.70
N SER A 40 2.03 -19.96 28.73
CA SER A 40 3.28 -19.68 28.00
C SER A 40 3.08 -19.68 26.49
N SER A 41 1.83 -19.47 26.04
CA SER A 41 1.43 -19.55 24.64
C SER A 41 1.00 -18.17 24.13
N TYR A 42 1.48 -17.82 22.94
CA TYR A 42 1.09 -16.67 22.13
C TYR A 42 0.40 -17.14 20.83
N GLN A 43 -0.13 -18.36 20.81
CA GLN A 43 -0.71 -18.94 19.59
C GLN A 43 -1.90 -18.12 19.09
N GLU A 44 -2.76 -17.62 19.98
CA GLU A 44 -3.90 -16.78 19.58
C GLU A 44 -3.45 -15.40 19.07
N ALA A 45 -2.41 -14.82 19.67
CA ALA A 45 -1.79 -13.60 19.17
C ALA A 45 -1.23 -13.78 17.74
N ALA A 46 -0.58 -14.91 17.46
CA ALA A 46 -0.12 -15.25 16.11
C ALA A 46 -1.28 -15.55 15.13
N ASN A 47 -2.38 -16.14 15.61
CA ASN A 47 -3.58 -16.37 14.80
C ASN A 47 -4.22 -15.04 14.36
N LEU A 48 -4.25 -14.03 15.23
CA LEU A 48 -4.77 -12.69 14.89
C LEU A 48 -3.98 -12.05 13.74
N LEU A 49 -2.66 -12.24 13.69
CA LEU A 49 -1.81 -11.77 12.59
C LEU A 49 -2.01 -12.62 11.33
N THR A 50 -2.06 -13.95 11.48
CA THR A 50 -2.26 -14.89 10.37
C THR A 50 -3.66 -14.78 9.75
N ALA A 51 -4.64 -14.19 10.43
CA ALA A 51 -5.93 -13.85 9.85
C ALA A 51 -5.90 -12.59 8.96
N ARG A 52 -4.75 -11.92 8.85
CA ARG A 52 -4.53 -10.62 8.17
C ARG A 52 -3.36 -10.71 7.18
N GLU A 53 -2.72 -9.59 6.85
CA GLU A 53 -1.66 -9.48 5.84
C GLU A 53 -0.29 -10.05 6.28
N PHE A 54 -0.21 -10.65 7.47
CA PHE A 54 1.04 -11.12 8.06
C PHE A 54 1.25 -12.62 7.80
N ASP A 55 2.47 -12.97 7.42
CA ASP A 55 3.00 -14.33 7.34
C ASP A 55 3.90 -14.59 8.55
N VAL A 56 3.47 -15.48 9.45
CA VAL A 56 4.08 -15.64 10.77
C VAL A 56 4.95 -16.89 10.81
N HIS A 57 6.23 -16.69 11.11
CA HIS A 57 7.28 -17.70 11.15
C HIS A 57 7.93 -17.80 12.53
N ARG A 58 8.61 -18.91 12.77
CA ARG A 58 9.38 -19.15 14.00
C ARG A 58 10.84 -19.41 13.68
N VAL A 59 11.74 -18.76 14.39
CA VAL A 59 13.17 -19.06 14.40
C VAL A 59 13.43 -20.03 15.55
N ARG A 60 13.56 -21.33 15.25
CA ARG A 60 13.60 -22.37 16.30
C ARG A 60 14.98 -22.69 16.85
N SER A 61 16.02 -22.27 16.14
CA SER A 61 17.41 -22.60 16.43
C SER A 61 18.35 -21.75 15.57
N GLY A 62 19.58 -21.58 16.04
CA GLY A 62 20.61 -20.84 15.32
C GLY A 62 20.60 -19.35 15.65
N GLN A 63 21.53 -18.64 15.03
CA GLN A 63 21.76 -17.21 15.27
C GLN A 63 20.88 -16.34 14.37
N LEU A 64 20.42 -15.21 14.92
CA LEU A 64 19.71 -14.16 14.21
C LEU A 64 20.66 -13.36 13.31
N THR A 65 20.97 -13.93 12.16
CA THR A 65 21.93 -13.41 11.16
C THR A 65 21.26 -13.16 9.80
N ASP A 66 22.00 -12.63 8.83
CA ASP A 66 21.49 -12.25 7.50
C ASP A 66 20.60 -13.30 6.79
N PRO A 67 20.86 -14.62 6.84
CA PRO A 67 19.97 -15.61 6.22
C PRO A 67 18.53 -15.57 6.74
N VAL A 68 18.36 -15.29 8.04
CA VAL A 68 17.03 -15.13 8.67
C VAL A 68 16.50 -13.71 8.42
N LEU A 69 17.34 -12.71 8.67
CA LEU A 69 16.92 -11.29 8.64
C LEU A 69 16.58 -10.79 7.23
N SER A 70 17.23 -11.30 6.18
CA SER A 70 16.89 -10.98 4.78
C SER A 70 15.50 -11.48 4.36
N GLN A 71 14.96 -12.47 5.07
CA GLN A 71 13.62 -13.00 4.87
C GLN A 71 12.60 -12.44 5.86
N THR A 72 13.00 -11.46 6.68
CA THR A 72 12.18 -10.90 7.75
C THR A 72 11.80 -9.47 7.42
N ASP A 73 10.57 -9.09 7.79
CA ASP A 73 10.11 -7.70 7.78
C ASP A 73 9.96 -7.18 9.22
N ILE A 74 9.47 -8.03 10.12
CA ILE A 74 9.37 -7.75 11.56
C ILE A 74 10.01 -8.91 12.34
N LEU A 75 11.04 -8.62 13.12
CA LEU A 75 11.63 -9.54 14.10
C LEU A 75 10.97 -9.31 15.47
N VAL A 76 10.60 -10.38 16.15
CA VAL A 76 9.97 -10.33 17.48
C VAL A 76 10.78 -11.16 18.47
N LEU A 77 11.27 -10.52 19.52
CA LEU A 77 11.94 -11.15 20.66
C LEU A 77 10.98 -11.15 21.84
N VAL A 78 10.52 -12.33 22.26
CA VAL A 78 9.52 -12.47 23.34
C VAL A 78 10.19 -13.05 24.58
N HIS A 79 10.67 -12.15 25.44
CA HIS A 79 11.18 -12.45 26.77
C HIS A 79 12.17 -13.64 26.83
N PRO A 80 13.36 -13.52 26.18
CA PRO A 80 14.49 -14.42 26.41
C PRO A 80 14.86 -14.45 27.89
N CYS A 81 14.89 -15.63 28.51
CA CYS A 81 14.99 -15.75 29.96
C CYS A 81 15.98 -16.84 30.38
N ASP A 82 16.75 -16.57 31.44
CA ASP A 82 17.58 -17.59 32.07
C ASP A 82 16.70 -18.68 32.71
N PRO A 83 16.92 -19.97 32.38
CA PRO A 83 16.15 -21.10 32.92
C PRO A 83 16.17 -21.22 34.46
N LYS A 84 17.07 -20.49 35.13
CA LYS A 84 17.08 -20.38 36.60
C LYS A 84 15.84 -19.68 37.15
N TRP A 85 15.24 -18.75 36.42
CA TRP A 85 14.11 -17.95 36.89
C TRP A 85 12.77 -18.44 36.37
N GLU A 86 12.73 -18.86 35.12
CA GLU A 86 11.52 -19.38 34.48
C GLU A 86 11.81 -20.67 33.73
N ARG A 87 10.76 -21.43 33.42
CA ARG A 87 10.90 -22.50 32.43
C ARG A 87 10.92 -21.86 31.06
N THR A 88 11.78 -22.38 30.18
CA THR A 88 12.00 -21.81 28.86
C THR A 88 12.12 -22.90 27.80
N LEU A 89 12.13 -22.49 26.54
CA LEU A 89 12.44 -23.39 25.44
C LEU A 89 13.87 -23.94 25.56
N PRO A 90 14.09 -25.24 25.32
CA PRO A 90 15.39 -25.86 25.52
C PRO A 90 16.39 -25.48 24.43
N GLY A 91 17.67 -25.37 24.81
CA GLY A 91 18.79 -25.36 23.86
C GLY A 91 19.33 -23.99 23.46
N GLY A 92 18.85 -22.91 24.08
CA GLY A 92 19.30 -21.54 23.84
C GLY A 92 20.10 -20.92 24.99
N SER A 93 20.48 -19.66 24.80
CA SER A 93 20.97 -18.73 25.82
C SER A 93 20.07 -17.49 25.77
N PRO A 94 19.71 -16.85 26.89
CA PRO A 94 18.95 -15.59 26.87
C PRO A 94 19.73 -14.42 26.28
N ARG A 95 21.04 -14.59 26.06
CA ARG A 95 21.93 -13.58 25.47
C ARG A 95 22.09 -13.80 23.97
N LEU A 96 21.92 -12.72 23.24
CA LEU A 96 22.33 -12.55 21.85
C LEU A 96 23.85 -12.37 21.78
N SER A 97 24.49 -12.93 20.76
CA SER A 97 25.91 -12.67 20.47
C SER A 97 26.13 -11.25 19.94
N ALA A 98 27.38 -10.78 19.95
CA ALA A 98 27.73 -9.48 19.38
C ALA A 98 27.43 -9.41 17.87
N GLU A 99 27.62 -10.53 17.16
CA GLU A 99 27.31 -10.67 15.74
C GLU A 99 25.80 -10.56 15.49
N GLU A 100 24.97 -11.15 16.35
CA GLU A 100 23.51 -11.05 16.24
C GLU A 100 23.01 -9.63 16.49
N ILE A 101 23.52 -8.96 17.54
CA ILE A 101 23.19 -7.57 17.81
C ILE A 101 23.55 -6.69 16.61
N ALA A 102 24.75 -6.85 16.06
CA ALA A 102 25.18 -6.10 14.87
C ALA A 102 24.29 -6.38 13.64
N ALA A 103 23.92 -7.65 13.43
CA ALA A 103 23.05 -8.04 12.32
C ALA A 103 21.64 -7.46 12.48
N ILE A 104 21.06 -7.47 13.69
CA ILE A 104 19.75 -6.89 13.96
C ILE A 104 19.77 -5.37 13.80
N HIS A 105 20.84 -4.70 14.24
CA HIS A 105 21.00 -3.26 14.01
C HIS A 105 21.04 -2.93 12.51
N HIS A 106 21.85 -3.68 11.74
CA HIS A 106 21.92 -3.53 10.29
C HIS A 106 20.57 -3.80 9.61
N PHE A 107 19.85 -4.82 10.06
CA PHE A 107 18.50 -5.14 9.60
C PHE A 107 17.53 -3.96 9.80
N VAL A 108 17.53 -3.31 10.97
CA VAL A 108 16.70 -2.12 11.22
C VAL A 108 17.13 -0.93 10.36
N GLU A 109 18.43 -0.74 10.13
CA GLU A 109 18.96 0.29 9.22
C GLU A 109 18.49 0.10 7.76
N LEU A 110 18.32 -1.15 7.32
CA LEU A 110 17.79 -1.51 6.00
C LEU A 110 16.25 -1.50 5.93
N GLY A 111 15.58 -0.96 6.96
CA GLY A 111 14.13 -0.84 7.02
C GLY A 111 13.41 -2.07 7.53
N GLY A 112 14.11 -2.96 8.25
CA GLY A 112 13.50 -3.95 9.11
C GLY A 112 12.90 -3.33 10.38
N SER A 113 11.97 -4.05 11.01
CA SER A 113 11.34 -3.60 12.25
C SER A 113 11.54 -4.61 13.37
N LEU A 114 11.63 -4.11 14.61
CA LEU A 114 11.93 -4.90 15.80
C LEU A 114 10.85 -4.69 16.87
N LEU A 115 10.30 -5.78 17.39
CA LEU A 115 9.47 -5.79 18.60
C LEU A 115 10.21 -6.57 19.68
N VAL A 116 10.50 -5.91 20.81
CA VAL A 116 11.11 -6.53 21.98
C VAL A 116 10.10 -6.51 23.13
N ILE A 117 9.83 -7.68 23.70
CA ILE A 117 8.93 -7.82 24.84
C ILE A 117 9.76 -8.36 26.00
N SER A 118 9.65 -7.73 27.16
CA SER A 118 10.25 -8.17 28.41
C SER A 118 9.25 -8.03 29.55
N GLU A 119 9.73 -8.12 30.78
CA GLU A 119 8.90 -8.18 31.99
C GLU A 119 9.50 -7.35 33.13
N TYR A 120 8.79 -7.32 34.27
CA TYR A 120 9.27 -6.69 35.50
C TYR A 120 10.58 -7.29 36.02
N GLU A 121 11.30 -6.53 36.84
CA GLU A 121 12.59 -6.96 37.43
C GLU A 121 13.58 -7.47 36.36
N HIS A 122 13.65 -6.75 35.24
CA HIS A 122 14.36 -7.14 34.01
C HIS A 122 15.79 -7.66 34.24
N ASP A 123 16.56 -7.05 35.16
CA ASP A 123 17.99 -7.39 35.35
C ASP A 123 18.23 -8.86 35.75
N LYS A 124 17.21 -9.56 36.28
CA LYS A 124 17.37 -10.95 36.73
C LYS A 124 17.44 -11.95 35.58
N TYR A 125 16.88 -11.64 34.41
CA TYR A 125 16.70 -12.62 33.32
C TYR A 125 17.97 -12.95 32.53
N CYS A 126 19.09 -12.30 32.85
CA CYS A 126 20.43 -12.51 32.26
C CYS A 126 20.53 -12.30 30.75
N ASP A 127 19.52 -11.71 30.10
CA ASP A 127 19.56 -11.31 28.70
C ASP A 127 20.49 -10.11 28.46
N ASN A 128 20.56 -9.65 27.20
CA ASN A 128 21.23 -8.41 26.82
C ASN A 128 20.36 -7.56 25.87
N LEU A 129 19.04 -7.57 26.06
CA LEU A 129 18.10 -6.75 25.29
C LEU A 129 18.38 -5.25 25.46
N ASN A 130 18.85 -4.81 26.64
CA ASN A 130 19.26 -3.43 26.85
C ASN A 130 20.50 -3.02 26.04
N GLU A 131 21.39 -3.96 25.71
CA GLU A 131 22.51 -3.71 24.78
C GLU A 131 21.99 -3.52 23.36
N LEU A 132 21.06 -4.38 22.94
CA LEU A 132 20.39 -4.29 21.64
C LEU A 132 19.61 -2.99 21.48
N LEU A 133 18.89 -2.54 22.51
CA LEU A 133 17.99 -1.39 22.43
C LEU A 133 18.67 -0.02 22.60
N ALA A 134 19.92 0.00 23.09
CA ALA A 134 20.63 1.23 23.42
C ALA A 134 20.71 2.25 22.26
N PRO A 135 21.00 1.88 20.99
CA PRO A 135 21.06 2.85 19.89
C PRO A 135 19.72 3.52 19.55
N TYR A 136 18.62 2.90 19.97
CA TYR A 136 17.26 3.40 19.74
C TYR A 136 16.78 4.28 20.90
N GLY A 137 17.57 4.44 21.97
CA GLY A 137 17.23 5.27 23.12
C GLY A 137 16.19 4.63 24.03
N ILE A 138 16.07 3.31 24.04
CA ILE A 138 15.14 2.55 24.87
C ILE A 138 15.95 1.66 25.82
N ARG A 139 15.54 1.62 27.09
CA ARG A 139 16.12 0.74 28.11
C ARG A 139 15.03 0.22 29.04
N PHE A 140 14.92 -1.09 29.23
CA PHE A 140 14.11 -1.66 30.30
C PHE A 140 14.74 -1.37 31.66
N GLU A 141 13.93 -0.90 32.59
CA GLU A 141 14.32 -0.62 33.96
C GLU A 141 13.99 -1.80 34.89
N ASN A 142 14.78 -1.94 35.95
CA ASN A 142 14.61 -3.03 36.90
C ASN A 142 13.63 -2.63 38.01
N GLY A 143 12.42 -3.18 37.96
CA GLY A 143 11.42 -3.09 39.00
C GLY A 143 10.02 -3.45 38.50
N THR A 144 9.01 -3.16 39.31
CA THR A 144 7.60 -3.40 38.97
C THR A 144 6.81 -2.11 39.16
N VAL A 145 5.96 -1.78 38.20
CA VAL A 145 5.02 -0.66 38.31
C VAL A 145 3.84 -1.08 39.17
N LEU A 146 3.46 -0.21 40.12
CA LEU A 146 2.27 -0.39 40.95
C LEU A 146 1.37 0.85 40.86
N ASP A 147 0.08 0.65 40.62
CA ASP A 147 -0.90 1.75 40.56
C ASP A 147 -2.15 1.42 41.38
N ARG A 148 -2.38 2.14 42.48
CA ARG A 148 -3.58 1.91 43.32
C ARG A 148 -4.83 2.64 42.82
N VAL A 149 -4.65 3.63 41.94
CA VAL A 149 -5.74 4.50 41.47
C VAL A 149 -6.30 3.97 40.16
N ARG A 150 -5.41 3.59 39.23
CA ARG A 150 -5.77 3.05 37.92
C ARG A 150 -5.34 1.59 37.82
N CYS A 151 -6.04 0.73 38.58
CA CYS A 151 -5.85 -0.71 38.49
C CYS A 151 -7.13 -1.50 38.28
N GLU A 152 -6.97 -2.73 37.80
CA GLU A 152 -8.05 -3.70 37.73
C GLU A 152 -8.18 -4.48 39.05
N SER A 153 -9.43 -4.78 39.42
CA SER A 153 -9.77 -5.62 40.58
C SER A 153 -9.18 -5.15 41.92
N SER A 154 -8.92 -3.85 42.08
CA SER A 154 -8.28 -3.27 43.28
C SER A 154 -6.89 -3.84 43.59
N ASN A 155 -6.23 -4.47 42.62
CA ASN A 155 -4.89 -5.01 42.78
C ASN A 155 -3.88 -4.11 42.05
N PRO A 156 -2.96 -3.45 42.77
CA PRO A 156 -2.08 -2.44 42.17
C PRO A 156 -1.08 -2.98 41.16
N ALA A 157 -0.89 -4.31 41.07
CA ALA A 157 -0.05 -4.92 40.04
C ALA A 157 -0.77 -5.06 38.68
N TRP A 158 -2.09 -4.89 38.62
CA TRP A 158 -2.86 -4.83 37.38
C TRP A 158 -3.02 -3.37 36.95
N VAL A 159 -2.06 -2.81 36.21
CA VAL A 159 -1.96 -1.39 35.88
C VAL A 159 -2.72 -1.08 34.59
N LEU A 160 -3.67 -0.15 34.66
CA LEU A 160 -4.33 0.38 33.46
C LEU A 160 -3.48 1.49 32.85
N SER A 161 -3.19 1.36 31.56
CA SER A 161 -2.37 2.31 30.81
C SER A 161 -3.14 3.55 30.33
N GLU A 162 -2.38 4.58 29.99
CA GLU A 162 -2.84 5.81 29.36
C GLU A 162 -2.10 6.01 28.03
N VAL A 163 -2.85 6.40 27.00
CA VAL A 163 -2.28 6.69 25.68
C VAL A 163 -1.59 8.05 25.72
N CYS A 164 -0.32 8.10 25.32
CA CYS A 164 0.43 9.34 25.30
C CYS A 164 -0.04 10.29 24.20
N ASP A 165 -0.14 11.57 24.53
CA ASP A 165 -0.48 12.63 23.57
C ASP A 165 0.74 13.05 22.73
N ASN A 166 1.21 12.13 21.89
CA ASN A 166 2.25 12.37 20.90
C ASN A 166 1.97 11.55 19.64
N PRO A 167 2.63 11.84 18.50
CA PRO A 167 2.31 11.18 17.23
C PRO A 167 2.47 9.65 17.23
N ILE A 168 3.31 9.09 18.09
CA ILE A 168 3.50 7.63 18.22
C ILE A 168 2.39 7.05 19.11
N GLY A 169 2.14 7.66 20.27
CA GLY A 169 1.09 7.25 21.19
C GLY A 169 -0.29 7.29 20.56
N GLN A 170 -0.63 8.34 19.82
CA GLN A 170 -1.93 8.44 19.14
C GLN A 170 -2.13 7.38 18.02
N ARG A 171 -1.05 6.85 17.44
CA ARG A 171 -1.09 5.77 16.43
C ARG A 171 -1.20 4.40 17.10
N ILE A 172 -0.23 4.04 17.93
CA ILE A 172 -0.18 2.73 18.61
C ILE A 172 -1.35 2.57 19.58
N GLY A 173 -1.70 3.63 20.31
CA GLY A 173 -2.77 3.67 21.30
C GLY A 173 -4.17 3.88 20.70
N ARG A 174 -4.33 3.90 19.37
CA ARG A 174 -5.61 4.24 18.77
C ARG A 174 -6.67 3.17 19.11
N GLY A 175 -7.75 3.61 19.75
CA GLY A 175 -8.86 2.72 20.12
C GLY A 175 -8.55 1.78 21.29
N THR A 176 -7.38 1.89 21.92
CA THR A 176 -6.93 0.97 22.99
C THR A 176 -6.91 1.66 24.35
N ARG A 177 -8.07 2.25 24.73
CA ARG A 177 -8.19 3.07 25.95
C ARG A 177 -8.12 2.28 27.27
N ASP A 178 -8.33 0.96 27.18
CA ASP A 178 -8.32 0.05 28.32
C ASP A 178 -7.35 -1.09 28.00
N VAL A 179 -6.07 -0.88 28.22
CA VAL A 179 -5.05 -1.95 28.18
C VAL A 179 -4.52 -2.11 29.59
N CYS A 180 -4.60 -3.35 30.10
CA CYS A 180 -4.34 -3.71 31.49
C CYS A 180 -3.09 -4.59 31.56
N PHE A 181 -2.01 -4.01 32.07
CA PHE A 181 -0.72 -4.64 32.25
C PHE A 181 -0.68 -5.36 33.61
N TYR A 182 0.03 -6.48 33.72
CA TYR A 182 0.19 -7.23 34.95
C TYR A 182 1.65 -7.40 35.32
N GLN A 183 2.00 -7.02 36.54
CA GLN A 183 3.39 -7.06 37.02
C GLN A 183 4.33 -6.49 35.95
N THR A 184 3.98 -5.34 35.39
CA THR A 184 4.76 -4.76 34.30
C THR A 184 5.99 -4.04 34.84
N GLY A 185 7.09 -4.11 34.08
CA GLY A 185 8.22 -3.20 34.25
C GLY A 185 7.93 -1.84 33.60
N TRP A 186 8.98 -1.09 33.28
CA TRP A 186 8.87 0.09 32.43
C TRP A 186 10.15 0.34 31.65
N CYS A 187 10.06 1.21 30.65
CA CYS A 187 11.20 1.66 29.87
C CYS A 187 11.65 3.07 30.30
N ALA A 188 12.96 3.30 30.39
CA ALA A 188 13.51 4.62 30.20
C ALA A 188 13.60 4.91 28.70
N VAL A 189 13.15 6.10 28.30
CA VAL A 189 13.14 6.57 26.91
C VAL A 189 13.95 7.85 26.77
N GLN A 190 14.82 7.90 25.77
CA GLN A 190 15.70 9.03 25.47
C GLN A 190 15.80 9.25 23.96
N SER A 191 16.40 10.39 23.58
CA SER A 191 16.67 10.71 22.18
C SER A 191 15.39 10.73 21.34
N ARG A 192 15.31 9.88 20.30
CA ARG A 192 14.22 9.78 19.33
C ARG A 192 13.11 8.78 19.72
N ALA A 193 13.29 8.02 20.81
CA ALA A 193 12.22 7.16 21.32
C ALA A 193 11.16 7.99 22.07
N LEU A 194 9.90 7.61 21.92
CA LEU A 194 8.76 8.21 22.62
C LEU A 194 7.96 7.13 23.35
N PRO A 195 7.35 7.48 24.49
CA PRO A 195 6.36 6.61 25.12
C PRO A 195 5.09 6.57 24.27
N ALA A 196 4.60 5.38 24.00
CA ALA A 196 3.30 5.18 23.36
C ALA A 196 2.19 5.05 24.42
N LEU A 197 2.43 4.21 25.42
CA LEU A 197 1.54 3.97 26.56
C LEU A 197 2.31 4.14 27.86
N THR A 198 1.71 4.81 28.85
CA THR A 198 2.28 5.02 30.19
C THR A 198 1.35 4.52 31.28
N ALA A 199 1.88 4.26 32.47
CA ALA A 199 1.08 4.19 33.69
C ALA A 199 0.55 5.59 34.07
N SER A 200 -0.38 5.67 35.02
CA SER A 200 -0.91 6.96 35.45
C SER A 200 0.11 7.78 36.24
N ALA A 201 -0.19 9.08 36.44
CA ALA A 201 0.58 9.95 37.32
C ALA A 201 0.55 9.54 38.82
N HIS A 202 -0.32 8.60 39.20
CA HIS A 202 -0.40 8.05 40.56
C HIS A 202 0.29 6.70 40.72
N ALA A 203 0.79 6.14 39.62
CA ALA A 203 1.59 4.93 39.67
C ALA A 203 2.93 5.18 40.40
N THR A 204 3.57 4.08 40.79
CA THR A 204 4.94 4.06 41.29
C THR A 204 5.75 3.14 40.38
N PRO A 205 6.70 3.67 39.57
CA PRO A 205 6.98 5.09 39.36
C PRO A 205 5.84 5.82 38.61
N SER A 206 5.70 7.12 38.85
CA SER A 206 4.65 7.95 38.22
C SER A 206 4.88 8.09 36.72
N GLY A 207 3.85 7.87 35.91
CA GLY A 207 3.95 8.05 34.46
C GLY A 207 4.90 7.06 33.78
N ALA A 208 5.14 5.89 34.39
CA ALA A 208 6.08 4.91 33.89
C ALA A 208 5.78 4.51 32.42
N CYS A 209 6.78 4.51 31.54
CA CYS A 209 6.59 4.14 30.13
C CYS A 209 6.43 2.61 29.98
N LEU A 210 5.23 2.15 29.66
CA LEU A 210 4.90 0.72 29.54
C LEU A 210 5.17 0.18 28.14
N VAL A 211 4.98 1.03 27.12
CA VAL A 211 5.31 0.76 25.72
C VAL A 211 6.14 1.92 25.18
N ALA A 212 7.37 1.65 24.78
CA ALA A 212 8.27 2.61 24.13
C ALA A 212 8.36 2.30 22.64
N ALA A 213 8.48 3.33 21.80
CA ALA A 213 8.67 3.14 20.37
C ALA A 213 9.58 4.20 19.75
N CYS A 214 10.30 3.81 18.70
CA CYS A 214 11.28 4.62 18.01
C CYS A 214 11.14 4.41 16.49
N ASP A 215 10.87 5.50 15.74
CA ASP A 215 10.94 5.51 14.28
C ASP A 215 12.35 5.97 13.88
N THR A 216 13.13 5.09 13.24
CA THR A 216 14.51 5.39 12.84
C THR A 216 14.58 6.13 11.49
N GLY A 217 13.44 6.33 10.84
CA GLY A 217 13.31 6.81 9.46
C GLY A 217 13.23 5.65 8.47
N ALA A 218 14.19 4.74 8.53
CA ALA A 218 14.22 3.53 7.70
C ALA A 218 13.37 2.40 8.30
N GLY A 219 13.61 2.06 9.57
CA GLY A 219 12.95 0.98 10.30
C GLY A 219 12.23 1.47 11.56
N ARG A 220 11.63 0.55 12.31
CA ARG A 220 10.84 0.87 13.51
C ARG A 220 11.14 -0.11 14.64
N VAL A 221 11.23 0.40 15.87
CA VAL A 221 11.53 -0.40 17.06
C VAL A 221 10.47 -0.14 18.14
N VAL A 222 9.94 -1.19 18.75
CA VAL A 222 9.04 -1.14 19.90
C VAL A 222 9.60 -1.98 21.04
N ALA A 223 9.46 -1.48 22.27
CA ALA A 223 9.64 -2.25 23.49
C ALA A 223 8.35 -2.28 24.32
N VAL A 224 7.94 -3.46 24.78
CA VAL A 224 6.79 -3.67 25.68
C VAL A 224 7.28 -4.30 26.98
N ALA A 225 6.94 -3.71 28.13
CA ALA A 225 7.44 -4.12 29.44
C ALA A 225 6.55 -5.14 30.18
N ASP A 226 5.75 -5.91 29.44
CA ASP A 226 4.87 -6.96 29.97
C ASP A 226 4.70 -8.08 28.94
N SER A 227 5.24 -9.24 29.27
CA SER A 227 5.17 -10.45 28.45
C SER A 227 3.89 -11.26 28.65
N LEU A 228 3.15 -11.05 29.73
CA LEU A 228 1.86 -11.71 29.95
C LEU A 228 0.75 -11.08 29.08
N LEU A 229 0.88 -9.80 28.76
CA LEU A 229 -0.14 -8.97 28.11
C LEU A 229 -0.79 -9.61 26.87
N PHE A 230 0.00 -10.28 26.04
CA PHE A 230 -0.42 -10.89 24.77
C PHE A 230 -0.47 -12.42 24.81
N GLY A 231 -0.31 -13.04 25.99
CA GLY A 231 -0.50 -14.48 26.16
C GLY A 231 -1.96 -14.89 25.90
N ASP A 232 -2.18 -16.17 25.56
CA ASP A 232 -3.49 -16.70 25.17
C ASP A 232 -4.59 -16.45 26.23
N ASP A 233 -4.24 -16.41 27.52
CA ASP A 233 -5.17 -16.10 28.62
C ASP A 233 -5.61 -14.63 28.69
N HIS A 234 -4.86 -13.72 28.04
CA HIS A 234 -4.94 -12.27 28.21
C HIS A 234 -5.23 -11.51 26.92
N ILE A 235 -4.84 -12.01 25.75
CA ILE A 235 -4.96 -11.32 24.47
C ILE A 235 -6.39 -10.87 24.15
N HIS A 236 -7.39 -11.68 24.51
CA HIS A 236 -8.81 -11.39 24.29
C HIS A 236 -9.44 -10.52 25.39
N ARG A 237 -8.67 -10.08 26.38
CA ARG A 237 -9.16 -9.21 27.46
C ARG A 237 -9.02 -7.74 27.06
N LYS A 238 -10.00 -6.94 27.49
CA LYS A 238 -10.03 -5.48 27.28
C LYS A 238 -9.72 -5.13 25.82
N HIS A 239 -8.74 -4.26 25.57
CA HIS A 239 -8.31 -3.87 24.23
C HIS A 239 -6.91 -4.41 23.85
N HIS A 240 -6.50 -5.56 24.40
CA HIS A 240 -5.15 -6.11 24.15
C HIS A 240 -4.98 -6.56 22.69
N GLU A 241 -6.00 -7.18 22.08
CA GLU A 241 -6.01 -7.47 20.63
C GLU A 241 -5.79 -6.22 19.79
N GLY A 242 -6.46 -5.12 20.14
CA GLY A 242 -6.34 -3.86 19.43
C GLY A 242 -4.91 -3.31 19.50
N LEU A 243 -4.30 -3.34 20.70
CA LEU A 243 -2.92 -2.89 20.87
C LEU A 243 -1.96 -3.79 20.08
N TRP A 244 -2.14 -5.11 20.15
CA TRP A 244 -1.34 -6.07 19.40
C TRP A 244 -1.36 -5.75 17.90
N LEU A 245 -2.54 -5.60 17.31
CA LEU A 245 -2.68 -5.28 15.89
C LEU A 245 -2.10 -3.92 15.54
N ASN A 246 -2.32 -2.90 16.38
CA ASN A 246 -1.76 -1.57 16.17
C ASN A 246 -0.23 -1.58 16.15
N LEU A 247 0.41 -2.37 17.04
CA LEU A 247 1.86 -2.54 17.06
C LEU A 247 2.36 -3.12 15.74
N PHE A 248 1.73 -4.20 15.25
CA PHE A 248 2.16 -4.85 14.01
C PHE A 248 1.94 -4.00 12.78
N TYR A 249 0.81 -3.29 12.67
CA TYR A 249 0.60 -2.36 11.57
C TYR A 249 1.55 -1.17 11.62
N TRP A 250 1.87 -0.66 12.81
CA TRP A 250 2.87 0.39 12.94
C TRP A 250 4.26 -0.12 12.54
N LEU A 251 4.65 -1.32 12.99
CA LEU A 251 5.93 -1.96 12.64
C LEU A 251 6.00 -2.37 11.17
N SER A 252 4.88 -2.61 10.48
CA SER A 252 4.89 -3.06 9.08
C SER A 252 5.15 -1.95 8.08
N VAL A 253 4.91 -0.69 8.42
CA VAL A 253 5.02 0.46 7.50
C VAL A 253 6.33 0.47 6.70
N PRO A 254 7.53 0.25 7.28
CA PRO A 254 8.77 0.11 6.52
C PRO A 254 8.73 -0.96 5.41
N ALA A 255 8.13 -2.13 5.66
CA ALA A 255 7.99 -3.19 4.67
C ALA A 255 7.15 -2.73 3.46
N PHE A 256 6.02 -2.08 3.72
CA PHE A 256 5.16 -1.50 2.68
C PHE A 256 5.86 -0.38 1.88
N ARG A 257 6.71 0.42 2.52
CA ARG A 257 7.55 1.43 1.83
C ARG A 257 8.55 0.76 0.87
N ARG A 258 9.15 -0.35 1.28
CA ARG A 258 10.11 -1.12 0.45
C ARG A 258 9.44 -1.82 -0.73
N GLU A 259 8.26 -2.41 -0.52
CA GLU A 259 7.41 -2.90 -1.63
C GLU A 259 7.08 -1.77 -2.62
N GLY A 260 6.99 -0.53 -2.14
CA GLY A 260 6.84 0.67 -2.93
C GLY A 260 8.03 1.06 -3.81
N GLY A 261 9.12 0.27 -3.82
CA GLY A 261 10.21 0.42 -4.79
C GLY A 261 9.64 0.40 -6.21
N GLY A 262 9.70 1.54 -6.89
CA GLY A 262 8.94 1.78 -8.12
C GLY A 262 9.10 0.68 -9.17
N ARG A 263 7.99 0.37 -9.87
CA ARG A 263 8.00 -0.53 -11.03
C ARG A 263 9.07 -0.04 -12.02
N PRO A 264 9.87 -0.94 -12.64
CA PRO A 264 10.78 -0.52 -13.70
C PRO A 264 9.98 0.19 -14.80
N PRO A 265 10.51 1.28 -15.38
CA PRO A 265 9.82 2.05 -16.42
C PRO A 265 9.50 1.15 -17.62
N ALA A 266 8.45 1.50 -18.35
CA ALA A 266 8.09 0.80 -19.58
C ALA A 266 9.28 0.82 -20.56
N GLN A 267 9.58 -0.34 -21.16
CA GLN A 267 10.72 -0.49 -22.05
C GLN A 267 10.57 0.40 -23.28
N SER A 268 9.34 0.57 -23.78
CA SER A 268 9.04 1.42 -24.94
C SER A 268 9.39 2.90 -24.71
N VAL A 269 9.33 3.38 -23.46
CA VAL A 269 9.71 4.77 -23.12
C VAL A 269 11.21 5.02 -23.34
N GLY A 270 12.03 3.97 -23.25
CA GLY A 270 13.47 4.04 -23.55
C GLY A 270 13.81 4.06 -25.04
N LEU A 271 12.86 3.77 -25.94
CA LEU A 271 13.12 3.67 -27.37
C LEU A 271 13.33 5.05 -28.01
N PRO A 272 14.36 5.23 -28.87
CA PRO A 272 14.55 6.48 -29.61
C PRO A 272 13.32 6.89 -30.43
N ALA A 273 12.64 5.92 -31.04
CA ALA A 273 11.44 6.16 -31.83
C ALA A 273 10.27 6.72 -30.99
N TRP A 274 10.19 6.38 -29.69
CA TRP A 274 9.20 6.99 -28.79
C TRP A 274 9.51 8.46 -28.53
N ARG A 275 10.77 8.78 -28.21
CA ARG A 275 11.19 10.18 -28.01
C ARG A 275 10.89 11.03 -29.24
N GLU A 276 11.26 10.53 -30.42
CA GLU A 276 10.97 11.21 -31.68
C GLU A 276 9.46 11.38 -31.90
N LEU A 277 8.65 10.34 -31.69
CA LEU A 277 7.19 10.42 -31.79
C LEU A 277 6.63 11.52 -30.88
N LYS A 278 7.00 11.51 -29.59
CA LYS A 278 6.56 12.48 -28.59
C LYS A 278 6.92 13.92 -28.99
N GLU A 279 8.15 14.14 -29.45
CA GLU A 279 8.59 15.45 -29.95
C GLU A 279 7.78 15.92 -31.16
N GLN A 280 7.56 15.04 -32.15
CA GLN A 280 6.80 15.42 -33.35
C GLN A 280 5.32 15.66 -33.06
N VAL A 281 4.71 14.87 -32.17
CA VAL A 281 3.33 15.10 -31.75
C VAL A 281 3.22 16.43 -30.99
N ASN A 282 4.13 16.75 -30.07
CA ASN A 282 4.17 18.07 -29.41
C ASN A 282 4.34 19.23 -30.41
N ALA A 283 5.19 19.06 -31.42
CA ALA A 283 5.30 20.06 -32.48
C ALA A 283 4.00 20.20 -33.29
N LEU A 284 3.33 19.10 -33.64
CA LEU A 284 2.02 19.13 -34.33
C LEU A 284 0.95 19.81 -33.47
N ARG A 285 0.89 19.50 -32.17
CA ARG A 285 -0.04 20.12 -31.21
C ARG A 285 0.03 21.64 -31.26
N SER A 286 1.22 22.21 -31.36
CA SER A 286 1.43 23.66 -31.42
C SER A 286 0.84 24.33 -32.68
N LEU A 287 0.65 23.58 -33.77
CA LEU A 287 0.08 24.07 -35.03
C LEU A 287 -1.44 23.96 -35.11
N GLN A 288 -2.05 23.18 -34.20
CA GLN A 288 -3.50 22.94 -34.24
C GLN A 288 -4.29 24.17 -33.76
N LYS A 289 -5.54 24.25 -34.19
CA LYS A 289 -6.58 25.12 -33.63
C LYS A 289 -7.32 24.38 -32.51
N PRO A 290 -8.20 25.05 -31.75
CA PRO A 290 -9.00 24.40 -30.70
C PRO A 290 -9.83 23.19 -31.15
N ASP A 291 -10.24 23.13 -32.42
CA ASP A 291 -10.99 21.98 -32.98
C ASP A 291 -10.08 20.88 -33.57
N GLY A 292 -8.76 21.01 -33.41
CA GLY A 292 -7.76 20.08 -33.92
C GLY A 292 -7.35 20.30 -35.38
N SER A 293 -8.02 21.20 -36.11
CA SER A 293 -7.65 21.53 -37.49
C SER A 293 -6.35 22.34 -37.57
N VAL A 294 -5.72 22.44 -38.74
CA VAL A 294 -4.49 23.23 -38.96
C VAL A 294 -4.76 24.34 -39.99
N SER A 295 -4.20 25.53 -39.75
CA SER A 295 -4.34 26.64 -40.71
C SER A 295 -3.54 26.40 -42.00
N VAL A 296 -4.02 26.96 -43.11
CA VAL A 296 -3.45 26.73 -44.45
C VAL A 296 -1.96 27.07 -44.51
N GLU A 297 -1.55 28.12 -43.79
CA GLU A 297 -0.16 28.60 -43.75
C GLU A 297 0.79 27.57 -43.11
N SER A 298 0.25 26.66 -42.29
CA SER A 298 1.01 25.64 -41.54
C SER A 298 0.84 24.23 -42.12
N HIS A 299 0.10 24.05 -43.22
CA HIS A 299 -0.15 22.73 -43.85
C HIS A 299 1.13 22.01 -44.27
N ALA A 300 2.11 22.73 -44.84
CA ALA A 300 3.38 22.13 -45.24
C ALA A 300 4.15 21.57 -44.03
N SER A 301 4.22 22.34 -42.93
CA SER A 301 4.87 21.89 -41.70
C SER A 301 4.11 20.74 -41.04
N ALA A 302 2.77 20.81 -40.99
CA ALA A 302 1.93 19.73 -40.45
C ALA A 302 2.05 18.44 -41.27
N ALA A 303 2.14 18.51 -42.59
CA ALA A 303 2.37 17.34 -43.46
C ALA A 303 3.74 16.69 -43.18
N ALA A 304 4.79 17.51 -43.05
CA ALA A 304 6.11 17.01 -42.70
C ALA A 304 6.12 16.35 -41.30
N LEU A 305 5.39 16.92 -40.33
CA LEU A 305 5.22 16.35 -38.99
C LEU A 305 4.45 15.03 -39.03
N CYS A 306 3.32 14.95 -39.74
CA CYS A 306 2.53 13.73 -39.89
C CYS A 306 3.35 12.60 -40.52
N GLY A 307 4.19 12.90 -41.52
CA GLY A 307 5.09 11.91 -42.12
C GLY A 307 6.13 11.36 -41.13
N ARG A 308 6.69 12.22 -40.27
CA ARG A 308 7.64 11.78 -39.22
C ARG A 308 6.94 11.03 -38.08
N ILE A 309 5.72 11.42 -37.72
CA ILE A 309 4.87 10.71 -36.77
C ILE A 309 4.58 9.30 -37.29
N ALA A 310 4.13 9.17 -38.54
CA ALA A 310 3.85 7.88 -39.16
C ALA A 310 5.10 6.98 -39.21
N SER A 311 6.26 7.51 -39.60
CA SER A 311 7.52 6.77 -39.60
C SER A 311 7.95 6.32 -38.19
N SER A 312 7.67 7.11 -37.17
CA SER A 312 7.95 6.73 -35.78
C SER A 312 7.00 5.63 -35.29
N ILE A 313 5.71 5.70 -35.66
CA ILE A 313 4.72 4.64 -35.40
C ILE A 313 5.16 3.33 -36.06
N GLU A 314 5.60 3.36 -37.32
CA GLU A 314 6.06 2.16 -38.04
C GLU A 314 7.28 1.51 -37.36
N ARG A 315 8.24 2.30 -36.87
CA ARG A 315 9.39 1.79 -36.11
C ARG A 315 8.98 1.20 -34.76
N LEU A 316 7.96 1.76 -34.12
CA LEU A 316 7.42 1.26 -32.84
C LEU A 316 6.51 0.04 -33.02
N ALA A 317 5.91 -0.18 -34.20
CA ALA A 317 4.97 -1.27 -34.45
C ALA A 317 5.55 -2.66 -34.18
N GLY A 318 6.86 -2.85 -34.43
CA GLY A 318 7.55 -4.09 -34.09
C GLY A 318 7.63 -4.40 -32.59
N PHE A 319 7.49 -3.38 -31.74
CA PHE A 319 7.40 -3.53 -30.29
C PHE A 319 5.95 -3.75 -29.83
N PHE A 320 5.00 -3.02 -30.42
CA PHE A 320 3.57 -3.11 -30.13
C PHE A 320 2.83 -4.06 -31.09
N THR A 321 3.32 -5.29 -31.25
CA THR A 321 2.82 -6.25 -32.26
C THR A 321 1.33 -6.56 -32.13
N TRP A 322 0.79 -6.55 -30.91
CA TRP A 322 -0.64 -6.80 -30.67
C TRP A 322 -1.54 -5.64 -31.13
N GLN A 323 -0.95 -4.48 -31.44
CA GLN A 323 -1.63 -3.29 -31.96
C GLN A 323 -1.45 -3.10 -33.47
N GLU A 324 -0.92 -4.08 -34.21
CA GLU A 324 -0.54 -3.89 -35.63
C GLU A 324 -1.65 -3.29 -36.49
N THR A 325 -2.89 -3.75 -36.31
CA THR A 325 -4.04 -3.29 -37.10
C THR A 325 -4.36 -1.83 -36.79
N TYR A 326 -4.36 -1.47 -35.51
CA TYR A 326 -4.56 -0.09 -35.07
C TYR A 326 -3.45 0.82 -35.58
N LEU A 327 -2.19 0.44 -35.43
CA LEU A 327 -1.05 1.26 -35.85
C LEU A 327 -0.99 1.45 -37.37
N ALA A 328 -1.34 0.43 -38.16
CA ALA A 328 -1.43 0.53 -39.61
C ALA A 328 -2.59 1.44 -40.07
N ARG A 329 -3.74 1.42 -39.38
CA ARG A 329 -4.85 2.33 -39.67
C ARG A 329 -4.51 3.77 -39.27
N LEU A 330 -3.78 3.94 -38.17
CA LEU A 330 -3.36 5.24 -37.67
C LEU A 330 -2.46 5.97 -38.68
N THR A 331 -1.48 5.27 -39.27
CA THR A 331 -0.63 5.87 -40.32
C THR A 331 -1.43 6.25 -41.57
N GLN A 332 -2.42 5.43 -41.95
CA GLN A 332 -3.32 5.74 -43.06
C GLN A 332 -4.22 6.96 -42.77
N ASP A 333 -4.78 7.06 -41.57
CA ASP A 333 -5.63 8.19 -41.16
C ASP A 333 -4.82 9.50 -41.14
N PHE A 334 -3.55 9.48 -40.72
CA PHE A 334 -2.66 10.65 -40.86
C PHE A 334 -2.43 11.06 -42.32
N ALA A 335 -2.20 10.08 -43.21
CA ALA A 335 -2.00 10.35 -44.63
C ALA A 335 -3.25 10.93 -45.29
N ASP A 336 -4.43 10.42 -44.93
CA ASP A 336 -5.71 10.89 -45.47
C ASP A 336 -6.07 12.29 -44.92
N TRP A 337 -5.87 12.53 -43.62
CA TRP A 337 -6.09 13.84 -43.02
C TRP A 337 -5.21 14.93 -43.66
N SER A 338 -3.96 14.59 -43.97
CA SER A 338 -3.05 15.49 -44.71
C SER A 338 -3.54 15.76 -46.14
N LYS A 339 -3.99 14.74 -46.88
CA LYS A 339 -4.53 14.91 -48.25
C LYS A 339 -5.83 15.71 -48.29
N GLN A 340 -6.63 15.63 -47.22
CA GLN A 340 -7.91 16.34 -47.07
C GLN A 340 -7.74 17.79 -46.59
N GLY A 341 -6.50 18.27 -46.41
CA GLY A 341 -6.22 19.67 -46.08
C GLY A 341 -6.37 20.01 -44.59
N PHE A 342 -6.12 19.05 -43.70
CA PHE A 342 -6.06 19.27 -42.25
C PHE A 342 -7.29 19.96 -41.63
N GLY A 343 -8.49 19.55 -42.07
CA GLY A 343 -9.75 19.93 -41.42
C GLY A 343 -9.87 19.39 -39.99
N LYS A 344 -11.07 19.40 -39.41
CA LYS A 344 -11.30 18.72 -38.13
C LYS A 344 -10.88 17.24 -38.25
N PRO A 345 -9.99 16.72 -37.39
CA PRO A 345 -9.47 15.37 -37.54
C PRO A 345 -10.57 14.34 -37.31
N ASP A 346 -10.62 13.34 -38.19
CA ASP A 346 -11.53 12.19 -38.09
C ASP A 346 -10.69 10.90 -38.07
N PHE A 347 -10.48 10.37 -36.86
CA PHE A 347 -9.68 9.17 -36.63
C PHE A 347 -10.55 7.99 -36.20
N HIS A 348 -11.82 7.96 -36.67
CA HIS A 348 -12.78 6.92 -36.32
C HIS A 348 -12.28 5.51 -36.67
N ARG A 349 -11.66 5.31 -37.84
CA ARG A 349 -11.16 3.99 -38.29
C ARG A 349 -10.06 3.45 -37.38
N SER A 350 -9.16 4.33 -36.94
CA SER A 350 -8.14 4.00 -35.95
C SER A 350 -8.76 3.67 -34.60
N LEU A 351 -9.73 4.47 -34.15
CA LEU A 351 -10.42 4.26 -32.88
C LEU A 351 -11.18 2.93 -32.83
N GLU A 352 -11.86 2.54 -33.91
CA GLU A 352 -12.54 1.23 -34.00
C GLU A 352 -11.59 0.02 -33.88
N SER A 353 -10.30 0.20 -34.17
CA SER A 353 -9.29 -0.87 -34.03
C SER A 353 -8.52 -0.82 -32.71
N PHE A 354 -8.74 0.22 -31.91
CA PHE A 354 -8.12 0.34 -30.59
C PHE A 354 -9.02 -0.33 -29.55
N GLU A 355 -8.70 -1.59 -29.24
CA GLU A 355 -9.49 -2.45 -28.35
C GLU A 355 -8.67 -2.96 -27.14
N PRO A 356 -8.24 -2.07 -26.23
CA PRO A 356 -7.38 -2.44 -25.10
C PRO A 356 -8.06 -3.44 -24.14
N GLN A 357 -9.38 -3.39 -24.02
CA GLN A 357 -10.19 -4.29 -23.20
C GLN A 357 -10.13 -5.76 -23.66
N ARG A 358 -9.78 -6.01 -24.93
CA ARG A 358 -9.65 -7.37 -25.48
C ARG A 358 -8.30 -8.03 -25.16
N ASN A 359 -7.29 -7.27 -24.73
CA ASN A 359 -5.95 -7.80 -24.47
C ASN A 359 -5.38 -7.25 -23.16
N ARG A 360 -5.93 -7.73 -22.04
CA ARG A 360 -5.56 -7.31 -20.67
C ARG A 360 -4.50 -8.24 -20.09
N ARG A 361 -3.32 -8.31 -20.70
CA ARG A 361 -2.20 -9.05 -20.09
C ARG A 361 -1.48 -8.14 -19.10
N ASP A 362 -1.17 -8.64 -17.90
CA ASP A 362 -0.48 -7.82 -16.91
C ASP A 362 0.86 -7.32 -17.47
N GLY A 363 1.11 -6.03 -17.28
CA GLY A 363 2.31 -5.38 -17.77
C GLY A 363 2.35 -5.13 -19.28
N LEU A 364 1.27 -5.39 -20.02
CA LEU A 364 1.24 -5.17 -21.48
C LEU A 364 1.33 -3.68 -21.80
N GLU A 365 2.42 -3.30 -22.47
CA GLU A 365 2.62 -1.92 -22.95
C GLU A 365 1.77 -1.65 -24.20
N GLN A 366 1.24 -0.43 -24.27
CA GLN A 366 0.36 0.07 -25.32
C GLN A 366 0.79 1.45 -25.77
N LEU A 367 0.79 1.66 -27.10
CA LEU A 367 0.92 2.97 -27.72
C LEU A 367 -0.47 3.52 -28.02
N VAL A 368 -0.75 4.74 -27.58
CA VAL A 368 -1.98 5.47 -27.87
C VAL A 368 -1.61 6.75 -28.60
N VAL A 369 -2.27 7.06 -29.71
CA VAL A 369 -2.06 8.30 -30.46
C VAL A 369 -3.40 8.70 -31.08
N PHE A 370 -4.00 9.76 -30.56
CA PHE A 370 -5.30 10.24 -31.03
C PHE A 370 -5.41 11.75 -30.95
N PRO A 371 -6.20 12.37 -31.86
CA PRO A 371 -6.72 13.72 -31.63
C PRO A 371 -7.82 13.63 -30.59
N LEU A 372 -7.64 14.23 -29.41
CA LEU A 372 -8.59 14.19 -28.31
C LEU A 372 -8.61 15.50 -27.51
N TYR A 373 -9.65 15.72 -26.72
CA TYR A 373 -9.61 16.69 -25.63
C TYR A 373 -9.28 15.97 -24.32
N THR A 374 -8.71 16.67 -23.35
CA THR A 374 -8.30 16.09 -22.06
C THR A 374 -9.25 16.53 -20.94
N PRO A 375 -10.12 15.63 -20.43
CA PRO A 375 -11.01 15.95 -19.31
C PRO A 375 -10.26 16.54 -18.11
N ASN A 376 -10.88 17.51 -17.44
CA ASN A 376 -10.30 18.24 -16.30
C ASN A 376 -9.00 19.01 -16.62
N ALA A 377 -8.68 19.19 -17.91
CA ALA A 377 -7.48 19.89 -18.34
C ALA A 377 -7.75 20.89 -19.47
N SER A 378 -8.04 20.42 -20.68
CA SER A 378 -8.31 21.27 -21.84
C SER A 378 -9.43 20.71 -22.71
N LEU A 379 -10.33 21.59 -23.14
CA LEU A 379 -11.40 21.25 -24.09
C LEU A 379 -10.94 21.36 -25.56
N ASP A 380 -9.74 21.88 -25.81
CA ASP A 380 -9.14 21.89 -27.13
C ASP A 380 -8.86 20.45 -27.59
N THR A 381 -9.29 20.12 -28.80
CA THR A 381 -8.91 18.87 -29.46
C THR A 381 -7.50 19.00 -30.02
N ARG A 382 -6.57 18.18 -29.51
CA ARG A 382 -5.16 18.14 -29.95
C ARG A 382 -4.71 16.69 -30.09
N PHE A 383 -3.70 16.43 -30.91
CA PHE A 383 -3.08 15.10 -30.91
C PHE A 383 -2.32 14.87 -29.61
N GLU A 384 -2.56 13.75 -28.95
CA GLU A 384 -1.75 13.28 -27.84
C GLU A 384 -1.17 11.92 -28.19
N ALA A 385 0.04 11.63 -27.70
CA ALA A 385 0.67 10.33 -27.76
C ALA A 385 1.01 9.88 -26.34
N LEU A 386 0.64 8.64 -26.00
CA LEU A 386 0.82 8.04 -24.68
C LEU A 386 1.48 6.68 -24.82
N VAL A 387 2.40 6.37 -23.91
CA VAL A 387 2.71 5.00 -23.55
C VAL A 387 1.97 4.69 -22.26
N MET A 388 1.17 3.63 -22.28
CA MET A 388 0.52 3.10 -21.09
C MET A 388 0.83 1.62 -20.91
N ARG A 389 0.68 1.13 -19.69
CA ARG A 389 0.81 -0.29 -19.35
C ARG A 389 -0.50 -0.79 -18.75
N CYS A 390 -0.93 -2.01 -19.07
CA CYS A 390 -2.12 -2.60 -18.46
C CYS A 390 -1.78 -3.27 -17.12
N PRO A 391 -2.26 -2.78 -15.96
CA PRO A 391 -2.22 -3.54 -14.72
C PRO A 391 -3.36 -4.56 -14.72
N TRP A 392 -3.01 -5.84 -14.83
CA TRP A 392 -4.00 -6.92 -14.87
C TRP A 392 -3.53 -8.17 -14.12
N PRO A 393 -3.19 -8.03 -12.82
CA PRO A 393 -2.74 -9.17 -12.04
C PRO A 393 -3.82 -10.24 -11.97
N GLU A 394 -3.41 -11.51 -11.81
CA GLU A 394 -4.30 -12.67 -11.86
C GLU A 394 -5.48 -12.56 -10.88
N TRP A 395 -5.26 -11.99 -9.69
CA TRP A 395 -6.33 -11.81 -8.70
C TRP A 395 -7.41 -10.82 -9.19
N LEU A 396 -7.05 -9.78 -9.94
CA LEU A 396 -7.99 -8.81 -10.51
C LEU A 396 -8.75 -9.42 -11.69
N ALA A 397 -8.03 -10.18 -12.53
CA ALA A 397 -8.62 -10.94 -13.62
C ALA A 397 -9.68 -11.94 -13.11
N GLU A 398 -9.38 -12.65 -12.03
CA GLU A 398 -10.30 -13.60 -11.40
C GLU A 398 -11.54 -12.90 -10.83
N LEU A 399 -11.37 -11.74 -10.21
CA LEU A 399 -12.48 -10.92 -9.70
C LEU A 399 -13.41 -10.44 -10.82
N GLU A 400 -12.85 -9.94 -11.93
CA GLU A 400 -13.64 -9.56 -13.11
C GLU A 400 -14.39 -10.78 -13.65
N ARG A 401 -13.70 -11.91 -13.85
CA ARG A 401 -14.30 -13.13 -14.41
C ARG A 401 -15.46 -13.69 -13.57
N THR A 402 -15.38 -13.58 -12.25
CA THR A 402 -16.30 -14.30 -11.35
C THR A 402 -17.35 -13.45 -10.67
N LEU A 403 -17.05 -12.18 -10.37
CA LEU A 403 -17.86 -11.39 -9.44
C LEU A 403 -18.23 -10.03 -10.00
N TYR A 404 -17.27 -9.36 -10.65
CA TYR A 404 -17.42 -8.01 -11.15
C TYR A 404 -17.25 -7.98 -12.67
N ARG A 405 -17.97 -8.87 -13.39
CA ARG A 405 -17.86 -8.98 -14.85
C ARG A 405 -18.09 -7.64 -15.54
N ASN A 406 -17.03 -7.16 -16.19
CA ASN A 406 -16.99 -5.90 -16.92
C ASN A 406 -16.01 -6.06 -18.10
N GLU A 407 -16.56 -6.40 -19.27
CA GLU A 407 -15.79 -6.65 -20.50
C GLU A 407 -15.21 -5.36 -21.10
N GLN A 408 -15.70 -4.19 -20.71
CA GLN A 408 -15.22 -2.89 -21.18
C GLN A 408 -14.10 -2.33 -20.28
N PHE A 409 -13.92 -2.88 -19.07
CA PHE A 409 -12.93 -2.40 -18.12
C PHE A 409 -11.51 -2.67 -18.62
N ALA A 410 -10.74 -1.59 -18.79
CA ALA A 410 -9.36 -1.62 -19.26
C ALA A 410 -8.51 -0.63 -18.45
N PRO A 411 -7.95 -1.05 -17.30
CA PRO A 411 -7.16 -0.16 -16.47
C PRO A 411 -5.84 0.19 -17.14
N GLY A 412 -5.23 1.32 -16.75
CA GLY A 412 -3.97 1.78 -17.31
C GLY A 412 -3.04 2.35 -16.27
N HIS A 413 -1.75 2.13 -16.45
CA HIS A 413 -0.68 2.95 -15.88
C HIS A 413 -0.20 3.89 -16.98
N LEU A 414 -0.28 5.20 -16.79
CA LEU A 414 0.34 6.16 -17.71
C LEU A 414 1.85 6.18 -17.45
N GLU A 415 2.65 5.76 -18.43
CA GLU A 415 4.11 5.59 -18.28
C GLU A 415 4.87 6.80 -18.82
N ASP A 416 4.48 7.29 -20.00
CA ASP A 416 4.95 8.56 -20.55
C ASP A 416 3.91 9.14 -21.51
N SER A 417 3.97 10.44 -21.74
CA SER A 417 2.99 11.15 -22.57
C SER A 417 3.53 12.45 -23.18
N THR A 418 2.82 12.94 -24.19
CA THR A 418 2.90 14.33 -24.67
C THR A 418 2.30 15.32 -23.68
N ASP A 419 2.56 16.62 -23.86
CA ASP A 419 2.35 17.58 -22.77
C ASP A 419 0.87 17.79 -22.38
N GLY A 420 -0.11 17.36 -23.20
CA GLY A 420 -1.52 17.50 -22.85
C GLY A 420 -1.93 16.64 -21.65
N TYR A 421 -1.24 15.52 -21.46
CA TYR A 421 -1.37 14.67 -20.27
C TYR A 421 -0.38 15.06 -19.15
N GLY A 422 0.41 16.13 -19.30
CA GLY A 422 1.11 16.78 -18.19
C GLY A 422 0.18 17.53 -17.21
N SER A 423 -1.13 17.49 -17.47
CA SER A 423 -2.23 18.07 -16.69
C SER A 423 -2.81 17.08 -15.67
N ASP A 424 -3.93 17.40 -15.02
CA ASP A 424 -4.67 16.50 -14.11
C ASP A 424 -5.55 15.44 -14.80
N CYS A 425 -5.53 15.36 -16.14
CA CYS A 425 -6.26 14.34 -16.87
C CYS A 425 -5.78 12.93 -16.49
N ALA A 426 -6.71 12.08 -16.03
CA ALA A 426 -6.44 10.73 -15.56
C ALA A 426 -7.25 9.66 -16.31
N VAL A 427 -7.80 10.01 -17.48
CA VAL A 427 -8.66 9.10 -18.25
C VAL A 427 -8.30 9.08 -19.73
N LEU A 428 -8.62 7.97 -20.38
CA LEU A 428 -8.66 7.82 -21.82
C LEU A 428 -9.97 7.11 -22.16
N PHE A 429 -10.87 7.84 -22.81
CA PHE A 429 -12.18 7.33 -23.18
C PHE A 429 -12.42 7.51 -24.69
N PRO A 430 -13.14 6.61 -25.37
CA PRO A 430 -13.39 6.73 -26.80
C PRO A 430 -14.14 8.03 -27.15
N GLU A 431 -14.99 8.55 -26.25
CA GLU A 431 -15.77 9.78 -26.42
C GLU A 431 -14.92 11.06 -26.40
N THR A 432 -13.67 10.99 -25.92
CA THR A 432 -12.77 12.14 -25.95
C THR A 432 -12.09 12.31 -27.31
N VAL A 433 -12.07 11.25 -28.12
CA VAL A 433 -11.39 11.20 -29.41
C VAL A 433 -12.24 11.89 -30.49
N SER A 434 -11.59 12.69 -31.33
CA SER A 434 -12.21 13.32 -32.49
C SER A 434 -12.47 12.29 -33.58
N ALA A 435 -13.74 12.02 -33.81
CA ALA A 435 -14.25 11.09 -34.81
C ALA A 435 -15.43 11.70 -35.57
N GLY A 436 -15.60 11.33 -36.83
CA GLY A 436 -16.68 11.77 -37.71
C GLY A 436 -18.04 11.14 -37.38
N ALA A 437 -18.03 9.99 -36.71
CA ALA A 437 -19.20 9.32 -36.15
C ALA A 437 -19.05 9.18 -34.63
N LYS A 438 -20.18 8.95 -33.94
CA LYS A 438 -20.15 8.69 -32.51
C LYS A 438 -19.37 7.40 -32.23
N PRO A 439 -18.30 7.44 -31.42
CA PRO A 439 -17.56 6.24 -31.05
C PRO A 439 -18.44 5.24 -30.31
N GLY A 440 -18.16 3.95 -30.46
CA GLY A 440 -18.73 2.93 -29.60
C GLY A 440 -18.12 2.98 -28.20
N HIS A 441 -18.86 2.50 -27.21
CA HIS A 441 -18.38 2.32 -25.83
C HIS A 441 -17.57 1.01 -25.72
N SER A 442 -16.41 0.96 -26.36
CA SER A 442 -15.60 -0.27 -26.44
C SER A 442 -14.70 -0.46 -25.21
N PHE A 443 -14.20 0.62 -24.61
CA PHE A 443 -13.36 0.58 -23.42
C PHE A 443 -13.55 1.83 -22.56
N ALA A 444 -13.16 1.74 -21.30
CA ALA A 444 -12.92 2.88 -20.43
C ALA A 444 -11.60 2.66 -19.69
N THR A 445 -10.66 3.60 -19.86
CA THR A 445 -9.36 3.55 -19.18
C THR A 445 -9.25 4.68 -18.19
N ILE A 446 -9.16 4.31 -16.92
CA ILE A 446 -8.76 5.18 -15.82
C ILE A 446 -7.29 4.87 -15.51
N PHE A 447 -6.47 5.90 -15.40
CA PHE A 447 -5.06 5.77 -15.08
C PHE A 447 -4.88 5.60 -13.57
N CYS A 448 -5.03 4.38 -13.07
CA CYS A 448 -5.03 4.10 -11.63
C CYS A 448 -3.71 4.50 -10.95
N ASN A 449 -2.59 4.53 -11.66
CA ASN A 449 -1.32 5.05 -11.11
C ASN A 449 -1.34 6.57 -10.82
N ARG A 450 -2.12 7.33 -11.61
CA ARG A 450 -2.30 8.77 -11.38
C ARG A 450 -3.25 9.02 -10.22
N GLU A 451 -4.38 8.31 -10.21
CA GLU A 451 -5.37 8.44 -9.14
C GLU A 451 -4.82 7.95 -7.80
N ALA A 452 -4.06 6.86 -7.78
CA ALA A 452 -3.37 6.37 -6.59
C ALA A 452 -2.37 7.40 -6.04
N ARG A 453 -1.57 8.03 -6.90
CA ARG A 453 -0.63 9.08 -6.49
C ARG A 453 -1.37 10.31 -5.94
N ARG A 454 -2.41 10.75 -6.63
CA ARG A 454 -3.25 11.87 -6.17
C ARG A 454 -3.87 11.58 -4.81
N LEU A 455 -4.44 10.39 -4.64
CA LEU A 455 -5.01 9.93 -3.37
C LEU A 455 -3.94 9.90 -2.27
N GLN A 456 -2.77 9.33 -2.55
CA GLN A 456 -1.66 9.26 -1.61
C GLN A 456 -1.23 10.65 -1.13
N ASP A 457 -0.95 11.55 -2.08
CA ASP A 457 -0.44 12.89 -1.80
C ASP A 457 -1.48 13.72 -1.04
N CYS A 458 -2.73 13.71 -1.50
CA CYS A 458 -3.83 14.42 -0.86
C CYS A 458 -4.11 13.91 0.56
N ALA A 459 -4.23 12.58 0.73
CA ALA A 459 -4.50 11.99 2.04
C ALA A 459 -3.37 12.27 3.04
N ARG A 460 -2.11 12.16 2.61
CA ARG A 460 -0.95 12.49 3.45
C ARG A 460 -0.93 13.95 3.85
N GLN A 461 -1.15 14.86 2.90
CA GLN A 461 -1.21 16.29 3.19
C GLN A 461 -2.36 16.63 4.14
N CYS A 462 -3.52 15.99 3.98
CA CYS A 462 -4.65 16.16 4.91
C CYS A 462 -4.30 15.69 6.32
N CYS A 463 -3.66 14.52 6.48
CA CYS A 463 -3.22 14.02 7.78
C CYS A 463 -2.20 14.97 8.43
N GLU A 464 -1.25 15.50 7.66
CA GLU A 464 -0.26 16.46 8.15
C GLU A 464 -0.90 17.77 8.62
N LEU A 465 -1.81 18.35 7.81
CA LEU A 465 -2.45 19.63 8.12
C LEU A 465 -3.44 19.53 9.29
N THR A 466 -4.17 18.43 9.40
CA THR A 466 -5.24 18.27 10.40
C THR A 466 -4.77 17.59 11.67
N GLY A 467 -3.59 16.96 11.66
CA GLY A 467 -3.15 16.06 12.72
C GLY A 467 -3.99 14.78 12.83
N LEU A 468 -4.82 14.48 11.81
CA LEU A 468 -5.66 13.29 11.82
C LEU A 468 -4.80 12.04 11.76
N VAL A 469 -4.95 11.19 12.78
CA VAL A 469 -4.30 9.89 12.81
C VAL A 469 -5.16 8.90 12.05
N LEU A 470 -4.55 8.17 11.11
CA LEU A 470 -5.21 7.12 10.34
C LEU A 470 -5.42 5.86 11.18
N PRO A 471 -6.40 5.01 10.83
CA PRO A 471 -6.50 3.71 11.49
C PRO A 471 -5.19 2.96 11.24
N PRO A 472 -4.60 2.28 12.24
CA PRO A 472 -3.31 1.64 12.08
C PRO A 472 -3.26 0.70 10.88
N GLU A 473 -4.36 -0.02 10.59
CA GLU A 473 -4.50 -0.89 9.42
C GLU A 473 -4.44 -0.15 8.06
N HIS A 474 -4.65 1.17 8.04
CA HIS A 474 -4.64 2.00 6.83
C HIS A 474 -3.35 2.82 6.67
N GLU A 475 -2.55 2.98 7.73
CA GLU A 475 -1.26 3.67 7.64
C GLU A 475 -0.32 2.99 6.62
N PRO A 476 -0.18 1.65 6.58
CA PRO A 476 0.67 0.98 5.60
C PRO A 476 0.23 1.23 4.15
N LEU A 477 -1.08 1.31 3.89
CA LEU A 477 -1.63 1.59 2.56
C LEU A 477 -1.10 2.91 2.00
N LEU A 478 -1.14 4.00 2.79
CA LEU A 478 -0.62 5.30 2.34
C LEU A 478 0.90 5.33 2.14
N HIS A 479 1.61 4.30 2.59
CA HIS A 479 3.05 4.17 2.44
C HIS A 479 3.49 3.23 1.31
N SER A 480 2.55 2.56 0.62
CA SER A 480 2.82 1.73 -0.55
C SER A 480 2.03 2.24 -1.76
N LEU A 481 2.71 2.91 -2.68
CA LEU A 481 2.07 3.35 -3.92
C LEU A 481 1.56 2.17 -4.76
N PRO A 482 2.31 1.09 -5.00
CA PRO A 482 1.80 -0.06 -5.76
C PRO A 482 0.54 -0.67 -5.15
N LEU A 483 0.44 -0.73 -3.82
CA LEU A 483 -0.78 -1.21 -3.17
C LEU A 483 -1.96 -0.24 -3.37
N LEU A 484 -1.71 1.08 -3.38
CA LEU A 484 -2.73 2.05 -3.75
C LEU A 484 -3.15 1.92 -5.22
N GLU A 485 -2.22 1.65 -6.14
CA GLU A 485 -2.52 1.36 -7.55
C GLU A 485 -3.44 0.14 -7.70
N ASP A 486 -3.12 -0.95 -7.01
CA ASP A 486 -3.95 -2.15 -6.92
C ASP A 486 -5.34 -1.84 -6.34
N THR A 487 -5.37 -1.03 -5.26
CA THR A 487 -6.61 -0.64 -4.58
C THR A 487 -7.52 0.17 -5.49
N VAL A 488 -6.96 1.14 -6.22
CA VAL A 488 -7.72 1.96 -7.17
C VAL A 488 -8.19 1.11 -8.35
N ALA A 489 -7.36 0.22 -8.90
CA ALA A 489 -7.78 -0.66 -9.99
C ALA A 489 -8.94 -1.59 -9.58
N LEU A 490 -8.90 -2.13 -8.36
CA LEU A 490 -10.02 -2.89 -7.80
C LEU A 490 -11.26 -2.01 -7.59
N TRP A 491 -11.07 -0.80 -7.06
CA TRP A 491 -12.15 0.15 -6.83
C TRP A 491 -12.88 0.46 -8.13
N ASP A 492 -12.14 0.81 -9.19
CA ASP A 492 -12.67 1.11 -10.52
C ASP A 492 -13.45 -0.07 -11.11
N LEU A 493 -12.94 -1.29 -10.98
CA LEU A 493 -13.64 -2.50 -11.44
C LEU A 493 -15.02 -2.66 -10.79
N ILE A 494 -15.10 -2.50 -9.46
CA ILE A 494 -16.35 -2.63 -8.71
C ILE A 494 -17.28 -1.43 -8.98
N HIS A 495 -16.69 -0.24 -9.05
CA HIS A 495 -17.37 1.03 -9.28
C HIS A 495 -18.07 1.04 -10.64
N ASP A 496 -17.35 0.75 -11.72
CA ASP A 496 -17.89 0.72 -13.08
C ASP A 496 -18.96 -0.36 -13.23
N ARG A 497 -18.77 -1.52 -12.57
CA ARG A 497 -19.81 -2.55 -12.53
C ARG A 497 -21.08 -2.07 -11.82
N SER A 498 -20.93 -1.23 -10.81
CA SER A 498 -22.01 -0.70 -9.97
C SER A 498 -22.85 0.37 -10.66
N HIS A 499 -22.29 1.07 -11.65
CA HIS A 499 -23.03 1.86 -12.64
C HIS A 499 -23.98 0.97 -13.48
N SER A 500 -23.59 -0.28 -13.73
CA SER A 500 -24.22 -1.20 -14.69
C SER A 500 -25.43 -2.02 -14.17
N LEU A 501 -26.35 -1.42 -13.40
CA LEU A 501 -27.60 -2.09 -12.96
C LEU A 501 -28.70 -2.16 -14.06
N GLY A 502 -28.37 -1.91 -15.34
CA GLY A 502 -29.23 -1.97 -16.52
C GLY A 502 -28.43 -1.74 -17.82
N GLU A 503 -29.08 -1.64 -19.00
CA GLU A 503 -28.42 -1.07 -20.19
C GLU A 503 -27.83 0.28 -19.79
N LEU A 504 -26.50 0.33 -19.77
CA LEU A 504 -25.73 1.45 -19.27
C LEU A 504 -26.27 2.80 -19.81
N PRO A 505 -26.65 3.76 -18.95
CA PRO A 505 -26.66 5.15 -19.35
C PRO A 505 -25.22 5.69 -19.25
N PHE A 506 -24.23 5.01 -19.84
CA PHE A 506 -23.03 5.74 -20.28
C PHE A 506 -23.34 6.57 -21.54
N ASP A 507 -24.54 6.40 -22.11
CA ASP A 507 -25.14 7.30 -23.10
C ASP A 507 -26.18 8.23 -22.46
N PRO A 508 -26.54 9.35 -23.08
CA PRO A 508 -26.08 10.72 -22.88
C PRO A 508 -26.69 11.43 -21.65
N PHE A 509 -27.11 10.71 -20.59
CA PHE A 509 -27.77 11.31 -19.43
C PHE A 509 -26.87 12.25 -18.60
N MET A 510 -25.55 12.07 -18.62
CA MET A 510 -24.63 12.70 -17.65
C MET A 510 -23.70 13.76 -18.26
N ILE A 511 -23.30 13.61 -19.53
CA ILE A 511 -22.40 14.56 -20.22
C ILE A 511 -23.17 15.49 -21.18
N ARG A 512 -24.32 15.06 -21.72
CA ARG A 512 -25.07 15.82 -22.75
C ARG A 512 -26.48 16.23 -22.30
N GLN A 513 -27.15 15.47 -21.45
CA GLN A 513 -28.32 15.95 -20.73
C GLN A 513 -27.84 16.75 -19.51
N ARG A 514 -28.26 18.00 -19.40
CA ARG A 514 -27.86 18.95 -18.36
C ARG A 514 -28.48 18.58 -17.00
N ALA A 515 -28.21 17.38 -16.49
CA ALA A 515 -28.55 17.03 -15.13
C ALA A 515 -27.80 17.98 -14.18
N PRO A 516 -28.44 18.43 -13.08
CA PRO A 516 -27.74 19.22 -12.07
C PRO A 516 -26.55 18.44 -11.51
N PHE A 517 -25.41 19.11 -11.29
CA PHE A 517 -24.19 18.49 -10.78
C PHE A 517 -24.37 17.68 -9.49
N TRP A 518 -25.36 18.03 -8.65
CA TRP A 518 -25.63 17.31 -7.40
C TRP A 518 -26.23 15.92 -7.62
N MET A 519 -26.98 15.69 -8.71
CA MET A 519 -27.48 14.35 -9.04
C MET A 519 -26.32 13.43 -9.42
N TYR A 520 -25.38 13.96 -10.21
CA TYR A 520 -24.14 13.27 -10.56
C TYR A 520 -23.35 12.90 -9.30
N ALA A 521 -23.14 13.87 -8.39
CA ALA A 521 -22.42 13.62 -7.15
C ALA A 521 -23.07 12.54 -6.26
N ILE A 522 -24.40 12.48 -6.22
CA ILE A 522 -25.12 11.43 -5.46
C ILE A 522 -24.94 10.06 -6.12
N GLU A 523 -24.96 10.00 -7.45
CA GLU A 523 -24.76 8.75 -8.19
C GLU A 523 -23.35 8.20 -7.99
N GLU A 524 -22.32 9.04 -8.14
CA GLU A 524 -20.92 8.64 -7.87
C GLU A 524 -20.74 8.24 -6.40
N LEU A 525 -21.31 8.99 -5.45
CA LEU A 525 -21.27 8.61 -4.03
C LEU A 525 -21.96 7.25 -3.77
N ARG A 526 -23.08 6.96 -4.45
CA ARG A 526 -23.79 5.69 -4.31
C ARG A 526 -22.91 4.51 -4.75
N VAL A 527 -22.25 4.64 -5.89
CA VAL A 527 -21.38 3.57 -6.41
C VAL A 527 -20.08 3.46 -5.60
N ASP A 528 -19.50 4.57 -5.13
CA ASP A 528 -18.34 4.56 -4.22
C ASP A 528 -18.66 3.87 -2.89
N LEU A 529 -19.80 4.19 -2.27
CA LEU A 529 -20.23 3.52 -1.04
C LEU A 529 -20.46 2.02 -1.28
N ARG A 530 -20.94 1.63 -2.46
CA ARG A 530 -21.07 0.22 -2.83
C ARG A 530 -19.72 -0.45 -3.01
N SER A 531 -18.77 0.19 -3.69
CA SER A 531 -17.39 -0.29 -3.83
C SER A 531 -16.75 -0.53 -2.47
N LEU A 532 -16.89 0.42 -1.55
CA LEU A 532 -16.42 0.29 -0.17
C LEU A 532 -17.05 -0.91 0.55
N MET A 533 -18.37 -1.09 0.43
CA MET A 533 -19.08 -2.19 1.07
C MET A 533 -18.66 -3.55 0.52
N GLU A 534 -18.48 -3.67 -0.78
CA GLU A 534 -18.04 -4.92 -1.42
C GLU A 534 -16.57 -5.23 -1.10
N ALA A 535 -15.71 -4.21 -1.06
CA ALA A 535 -14.31 -4.36 -0.68
C ALA A 535 -14.13 -4.78 0.79
N ARG A 536 -15.07 -4.45 1.69
CA ARG A 536 -15.03 -4.83 3.12
C ARG A 536 -15.60 -6.20 3.45
N LYS A 537 -16.38 -6.81 2.56
CA LYS A 537 -16.99 -8.15 2.80
C LYS A 537 -15.97 -9.29 2.70
N ARG A 538 -14.72 -8.98 2.39
CA ARG A 538 -13.60 -9.87 2.06
C ARG A 538 -12.32 -9.26 2.60
#